data_AF-A0A1I7ZRR8-F1
#
_entry.id   AF-A0A1I7ZRR8-F1
#
_cell.length_a   1.000
_cell.length_b   1.000
_cell.length_c   1.000
_cell.angle_alpha   90.00
_cell.angle_beta   90.00
_cell.angle_gamma   90.00
#
_symmetry.space_group_name_H-M   'P 1'
#
loop_
_entity.id
_entity.type
_entity.pdbx_description
1 polymer ?
#
loop_
_entity_poly.entity_id
_entity_poly.type
_entity_poly.pdbx_seq_one_letter_code
_entity_poly.pdbx_strand_id
1 'polypeptide(L)'
;MSLTFDDSFALGLDGDAEVIPSGFVLDVNQNMNAKQQPKRTSSMAGDFYQLAFPASDDEQDHKSEGDNSLNGNGTYLVNLAAENLCLQKKLNRQSDEIKEVRAQLRGYDYEHALSSDSAAVDSLHLEGLAKENAEHSALLEIYNVPEFCRMLICDLKPRLAHQLTPCLPAYLMLAGFRYQDHAKDEEGLTGLFSALHAQIKETVTKSNDLDVLILWMVNTCSLFNLLRQYSGEKNKEWPAGNTEKQNSHRMQNFSVEPIRNQLKLRIDDCYQKLMKSAIEPVLTPKIVPGILQHDSASPIMNPQKLTRQHSKDTTQMQSLDDLIEFLNLIHRKLKIFGADPVLIGQIFSQIAHWICALALNHLMFRKDLCSFEKAIQIKHNTNEVVNWLSGKGLKAYADHFEPLVQATHLLMSQKHESNLDDLCGEMTSRLTKKQIIAILQHYTPSDGFEEDEITFDFLRKIGDKLAERPGEDQLIVPGTYLTPFDSQPFVHSDFPLETLSLPACIRLNSVSRLL
;
A
#
# COMPACT_ATOMS: atom_id res chain seq x y z
N MET A 1 -15.95 -21.36 43.58
CA MET A 1 -14.96 -22.10 42.79
C MET A 1 -13.99 -21.08 42.23
N SER A 2 -12.79 -21.04 42.80
CA SER A 2 -11.68 -20.20 42.37
C SER A 2 -11.07 -20.75 41.09
N LEU A 3 -10.59 -19.85 40.22
CA LEU A 3 -9.50 -20.15 39.31
C LEU A 3 -8.48 -19.01 39.41
N THR A 4 -7.40 -19.34 40.10
CA THR A 4 -6.12 -18.64 40.20
C THR A 4 -5.39 -18.71 38.86
N PHE A 5 -4.72 -17.64 38.46
CA PHE A 5 -3.68 -17.67 37.43
C PHE A 5 -2.36 -17.21 38.03
N ASP A 6 -1.33 -18.01 37.74
CA ASP A 6 0.03 -17.96 38.26
C ASP A 6 0.81 -16.71 37.84
N ASP A 7 1.51 -16.14 38.82
CA ASP A 7 2.61 -15.21 38.68
C ASP A 7 3.91 -15.98 38.41
N SER A 8 4.53 -15.73 37.26
CA SER A 8 5.98 -15.89 37.12
C SER A 8 6.46 -15.15 35.88
N PHE A 9 7.19 -14.04 36.04
CA PHE A 9 8.44 -13.73 35.34
C PHE A 9 8.99 -12.39 35.87
N ALA A 10 9.95 -12.50 36.79
CA ALA A 10 10.77 -11.40 37.25
C ALA A 10 12.12 -11.41 36.49
N LEU A 11 12.43 -10.30 35.82
CA LEU A 11 13.77 -9.90 35.39
C LEU A 11 13.87 -8.43 35.87
N GLY A 12 14.74 -8.07 36.82
CA GLY A 12 16.19 -8.12 36.66
C GLY A 12 16.65 -6.75 36.13
N LEU A 13 16.59 -5.73 36.99
CA LEU A 13 17.19 -4.42 36.76
C LEU A 13 18.70 -4.52 36.99
N ASP A 14 19.49 -3.98 36.07
CA ASP A 14 20.74 -3.25 36.37
C ASP A 14 21.28 -2.63 35.07
N GLY A 15 21.82 -1.41 35.17
CA GLY A 15 22.84 -0.93 34.23
C GLY A 15 22.58 0.40 33.53
N ASP A 16 22.85 1.47 34.28
CA ASP A 16 23.59 2.67 33.86
C ASP A 16 23.02 3.66 32.83
N ALA A 17 22.77 4.85 33.39
CA ALA A 17 22.58 6.12 32.71
C ALA A 17 23.89 6.63 32.10
N GLU A 18 23.81 7.13 30.87
CA GLU A 18 24.75 8.13 30.35
C GLU A 18 23.99 9.39 29.92
N VAL A 19 24.47 10.50 30.46
CA VAL A 19 24.00 11.87 30.30
C VAL A 19 24.77 12.53 29.14
N ILE A 20 24.25 13.67 28.64
CA ILE A 20 24.90 14.81 27.91
C ILE A 20 24.41 14.94 26.44
N PRO A 21 24.12 16.14 25.88
CA PRO A 21 23.43 17.32 26.42
C PRO A 21 22.45 18.00 25.41
N SER A 22 21.70 18.97 25.91
CA SER A 22 20.84 19.88 25.15
C SER A 22 21.58 20.75 24.12
N GLY A 23 20.91 20.99 22.98
CA GLY A 23 21.13 22.17 22.17
C GLY A 23 20.77 21.97 20.71
N PHE A 24 19.60 22.46 20.28
CA PHE A 24 19.43 23.18 19.00
C PHE A 24 18.04 23.83 18.99
N VAL A 25 18.05 25.16 19.07
CA VAL A 25 16.92 26.06 18.88
C VAL A 25 16.68 26.18 17.37
N LEU A 26 15.46 25.96 16.91
CA LEU A 26 15.05 26.29 15.54
C LEU A 26 14.06 27.46 15.57
N ASP A 27 14.57 28.57 15.06
CA ASP A 27 13.86 29.82 14.83
C ASP A 27 12.70 29.64 13.85
N VAL A 28 11.58 30.23 14.23
CA VAL A 28 10.31 30.25 13.50
C VAL A 28 10.25 31.54 12.66
N ASN A 29 9.71 31.41 11.45
CA ASN A 29 9.31 32.45 10.49
C ASN A 29 10.37 33.09 9.59
N GLN A 30 10.29 32.74 8.30
CA GLN A 30 10.13 33.70 7.20
C GLN A 30 9.79 32.96 5.89
N ASN A 31 8.54 33.05 5.43
CA ASN A 31 8.26 33.25 4.00
C ASN A 31 6.79 33.61 3.74
N MET A 32 6.56 34.85 3.33
CA MET A 32 5.33 35.29 2.67
C MET A 32 5.62 35.53 1.18
N ASN A 33 4.59 35.26 0.37
CA ASN A 33 4.36 35.68 -1.02
C ASN A 33 4.95 34.85 -2.16
N ALA A 34 4.14 33.93 -2.69
CA ALA A 34 3.99 33.78 -4.14
C ALA A 34 2.55 33.34 -4.49
N LYS A 35 1.92 34.12 -5.38
CA LYS A 35 0.54 34.02 -5.86
C LYS A 35 0.27 32.71 -6.61
N GLN A 36 -0.83 32.03 -6.29
CA GLN A 36 -1.42 30.97 -7.10
C GLN A 36 -2.53 31.53 -8.01
N GLN A 37 -2.43 31.28 -9.32
CA GLN A 37 -3.54 31.37 -10.28
C GLN A 37 -4.14 29.96 -10.48
N PRO A 38 -5.48 29.81 -10.59
CA PRO A 38 -6.10 28.51 -10.78
C PRO A 38 -6.17 28.12 -12.26
N LYS A 39 -5.63 26.93 -12.60
CA LYS A 39 -5.92 26.22 -13.85
C LYS A 39 -7.27 25.50 -13.70
N ARG A 40 -8.26 25.93 -14.47
CA ARG A 40 -9.54 25.21 -14.66
C ARG A 40 -9.34 24.05 -15.62
N THR A 41 -9.72 22.85 -15.18
CA THR A 41 -10.02 21.68 -16.01
C THR A 41 -11.53 21.43 -15.95
N SER A 42 -12.22 21.49 -17.08
CA SER A 42 -13.58 20.95 -17.27
C SER A 42 -13.64 20.33 -18.66
N SER A 43 -13.67 19.00 -18.78
CA SER A 43 -14.90 18.20 -18.87
C SER A 43 -15.78 18.63 -20.04
N MET A 44 -15.55 18.03 -21.21
CA MET A 44 -16.47 18.09 -22.35
C MET A 44 -17.63 17.12 -22.09
N ALA A 45 -18.77 17.69 -21.71
CA ALA A 45 -20.09 17.12 -21.95
C ALA A 45 -20.76 17.98 -23.02
N GLY A 46 -21.38 17.33 -24.01
CA GLY A 46 -21.83 17.96 -25.24
C GLY A 46 -23.03 18.88 -25.08
N ASP A 47 -23.11 19.85 -25.99
CA ASP A 47 -24.37 20.50 -26.34
C ASP A 47 -24.36 20.92 -27.82
N PHE A 48 -25.54 20.77 -28.41
CA PHE A 48 -25.94 21.00 -29.79
C PHE A 48 -25.55 22.41 -30.31
N TYR A 49 -24.88 22.48 -31.46
CA TYR A 49 -24.83 23.71 -32.27
C TYR A 49 -26.01 23.72 -33.27
N GLN A 50 -27.08 24.44 -32.91
CA GLN A 50 -28.06 24.97 -33.86
C GLN A 50 -27.48 26.26 -34.47
N LEU A 51 -27.11 26.21 -35.75
CA LEU A 51 -26.70 27.39 -36.52
C LEU A 51 -27.95 28.12 -37.02
N ALA A 52 -28.25 29.28 -36.44
CA ALA A 52 -29.23 30.23 -36.95
C ALA A 52 -28.55 31.19 -37.94
N PHE A 53 -29.11 31.30 -39.16
CA PHE A 53 -28.72 32.29 -40.17
C PHE A 53 -29.33 33.67 -39.85
N PRO A 54 -28.63 34.79 -40.09
CA PRO A 54 -29.23 36.11 -39.98
C PRO A 54 -30.00 36.47 -41.25
N ALA A 55 -31.25 36.91 -41.08
CA ALA A 55 -32.03 37.55 -42.11
C ALA A 55 -31.68 39.04 -42.16
N SER A 56 -31.31 39.52 -43.34
CA SER A 56 -31.22 40.95 -43.65
C SER A 56 -31.97 41.17 -44.96
N ASP A 57 -33.18 41.73 -44.84
CA ASP A 57 -33.91 42.34 -45.94
C ASP A 57 -33.28 43.70 -46.24
N ASP A 58 -32.85 43.93 -47.47
CA ASP A 58 -32.93 45.24 -48.13
C ASP A 58 -32.68 45.07 -49.64
N GLU A 59 -33.67 45.49 -50.43
CA GLU A 59 -33.68 45.50 -51.89
C GLU A 59 -32.72 46.57 -52.44
N GLN A 60 -31.87 46.21 -53.42
CA GLN A 60 -31.62 47.07 -54.57
C GLN A 60 -30.96 46.34 -55.75
N ASP A 61 -31.58 46.55 -56.91
CA ASP A 61 -31.30 46.08 -58.25
C ASP A 61 -29.88 46.44 -58.75
N HIS A 62 -29.13 45.47 -59.29
CA HIS A 62 -28.24 45.67 -60.44
C HIS A 62 -27.85 44.32 -61.09
N LYS A 63 -28.26 44.14 -62.36
CA LYS A 63 -27.86 43.05 -63.26
C LYS A 63 -26.34 43.02 -63.49
N SER A 64 -25.73 41.83 -63.42
CA SER A 64 -24.89 41.24 -64.50
C SER A 64 -24.18 39.95 -64.06
N GLU A 65 -24.38 38.89 -64.86
CA GLU A 65 -23.43 37.82 -65.21
C GLU A 65 -22.69 37.06 -64.09
N GLY A 66 -23.08 35.80 -63.84
CA GLY A 66 -22.33 34.90 -62.97
C GLY A 66 -22.89 33.48 -62.74
N ASP A 67 -23.77 32.97 -63.61
CA ASP A 67 -24.28 31.60 -63.50
C ASP A 67 -23.23 30.60 -64.03
N ASN A 68 -22.34 30.12 -63.15
CA ASN A 68 -21.73 28.77 -63.24
C ASN A 68 -20.81 28.37 -62.06
N SER A 69 -20.57 29.24 -61.06
CA SER A 69 -19.68 28.89 -59.92
C SER A 69 -20.42 28.32 -58.69
N LEU A 70 -21.72 28.61 -58.52
CA LEU A 70 -22.48 28.20 -57.32
C LEU A 70 -22.98 26.75 -57.35
N ASN A 71 -23.14 26.14 -58.53
CA ASN A 71 -23.61 24.74 -58.66
C ASN A 71 -22.53 23.70 -58.32
N GLY A 72 -21.24 24.03 -58.45
CA GLY A 72 -20.14 23.11 -58.13
C GLY A 72 -19.96 22.90 -56.62
N ASN A 73 -20.07 23.98 -55.85
CA ASN A 73 -19.87 23.94 -54.39
C ASN A 73 -21.03 23.27 -53.66
N GLY A 74 -22.28 23.45 -54.13
CA GLY A 74 -23.45 22.75 -53.59
C GLY A 74 -23.37 21.24 -53.79
N THR A 75 -22.92 20.79 -54.97
CA THR A 75 -22.76 19.36 -55.28
C THR A 75 -21.66 18.72 -54.44
N TYR A 76 -20.56 19.45 -54.17
CA TYR A 76 -19.48 18.97 -53.31
C TYR A 76 -19.93 18.84 -51.84
N LEU A 77 -20.69 19.80 -51.33
CA LEU A 77 -21.25 19.76 -49.97
C LEU A 77 -22.25 18.61 -49.79
N VAL A 78 -23.08 18.34 -50.79
CA VAL A 78 -24.02 17.20 -50.78
C VAL A 78 -23.28 15.87 -50.80
N ASN A 79 -22.21 15.74 -51.59
CA ASN A 79 -21.39 14.53 -51.60
C ASN A 79 -20.67 14.31 -50.27
N LEU A 80 -20.10 15.36 -49.67
CA LEU A 80 -19.42 15.28 -48.38
C LEU A 80 -20.39 14.98 -47.23
N ALA A 81 -21.63 15.49 -47.31
CA ALA A 81 -22.70 15.16 -46.36
C ALA A 81 -23.15 13.69 -46.50
N ALA A 82 -23.25 13.17 -47.73
CA ALA A 82 -23.56 11.77 -47.99
C ALA A 82 -22.45 10.83 -47.49
N GLU A 83 -21.18 11.21 -47.67
CA GLU A 83 -20.03 10.46 -47.18
C GLU A 83 -19.94 10.47 -45.65
N ASN A 84 -20.16 11.62 -45.01
CA ASN A 84 -20.24 11.71 -43.55
C ASN A 84 -21.40 10.87 -42.98
N LEU A 85 -22.55 10.85 -43.64
CA LEU A 85 -23.68 10.00 -43.24
C LEU A 85 -23.34 8.51 -43.38
N CYS A 86 -22.59 8.13 -44.42
CA CYS A 86 -22.10 6.77 -44.62
C CYS A 86 -21.10 6.35 -43.52
N LEU A 87 -20.18 7.25 -43.17
CA LEU A 87 -19.20 7.03 -42.10
C LEU A 87 -19.88 6.92 -40.73
N GLN A 88 -20.85 7.78 -40.42
CA GLN A 88 -21.66 7.66 -39.20
C GLN A 88 -22.40 6.33 -39.13
N LYS A 89 -22.98 5.86 -40.24
CA LYS A 89 -23.63 4.54 -40.30
C LYS A 89 -22.63 3.40 -40.04
N LYS A 90 -21.39 3.49 -40.53
CA LYS A 90 -20.33 2.50 -40.23
C LYS A 90 -19.92 2.55 -38.76
N LEU A 91 -19.76 3.74 -38.19
CA LEU A 91 -19.37 3.94 -36.80
C LEU A 91 -20.45 3.39 -35.84
N ASN A 92 -21.72 3.61 -36.16
CA ASN A 92 -22.83 3.05 -35.39
C ASN A 92 -22.86 1.52 -35.47
N ARG A 93 -22.64 0.92 -36.66
CA ARG A 93 -22.53 -0.55 -36.79
C ARG A 93 -21.39 -1.12 -35.96
N GLN A 94 -20.21 -0.50 -36.02
CA GLN A 94 -19.08 -0.93 -35.19
C GLN A 94 -19.35 -0.74 -33.69
N SER A 95 -20.09 0.31 -33.31
CA SER A 95 -20.51 0.51 -31.91
C SER A 95 -21.48 -0.58 -31.44
N ASP A 96 -22.41 -0.99 -32.29
CA ASP A 96 -23.37 -2.05 -31.99
C ASP A 96 -22.69 -3.43 -31.97
N GLU A 97 -21.74 -3.70 -32.87
CA GLU A 97 -20.88 -4.90 -32.82
C GLU A 97 -20.06 -4.94 -31.50
N ILE A 98 -19.51 -3.81 -31.05
CA ILE A 98 -18.80 -3.74 -29.76
C ILE A 98 -19.75 -3.96 -28.59
N LYS A 99 -20.98 -3.45 -28.65
CA LYS A 99 -22.00 -3.71 -27.61
C LYS A 99 -22.41 -5.17 -27.58
N GLU A 100 -22.55 -5.80 -28.75
CA GLU A 100 -22.90 -7.21 -28.88
C GLU A 100 -21.77 -8.11 -28.37
N VAL A 101 -20.52 -7.85 -28.74
CA VAL A 101 -19.34 -8.55 -28.20
C VAL A 101 -19.23 -8.34 -26.68
N ARG A 102 -19.52 -7.14 -26.16
CA ARG A 102 -19.57 -6.88 -24.71
C ARG A 102 -20.75 -7.55 -24.01
N ALA A 103 -21.86 -7.77 -24.69
CA ALA A 103 -23.01 -8.49 -24.15
C ALA A 103 -22.74 -10.00 -24.12
N GLN A 104 -22.08 -10.53 -25.16
CA GLN A 104 -21.60 -11.91 -25.22
C GLN A 104 -20.54 -12.18 -24.14
N LEU A 105 -19.64 -11.23 -23.87
CA LEU A 105 -18.68 -11.30 -22.76
C LEU A 105 -19.35 -11.20 -21.38
N ARG A 106 -20.46 -10.44 -21.24
CA ARG A 106 -21.20 -10.36 -19.97
C ARG A 106 -22.08 -11.58 -19.70
N GLY A 107 -22.55 -12.28 -20.74
CA GLY A 107 -23.34 -13.50 -20.61
C GLY A 107 -22.54 -14.74 -20.21
N TYR A 108 -21.20 -14.68 -20.23
CA TYR A 108 -20.33 -15.78 -19.84
C TYR A 108 -19.77 -15.68 -18.41
N ASP A 109 -20.02 -14.58 -17.69
CA ASP A 109 -19.36 -14.28 -16.41
C ASP A 109 -20.33 -14.00 -15.24
N TYR A 110 -21.62 -14.33 -15.38
CA TYR A 110 -22.61 -13.97 -14.35
C TYR A 110 -23.77 -14.96 -14.22
N GLU A 111 -23.50 -16.23 -13.90
CA GLU A 111 -24.55 -17.10 -13.32
C GLU A 111 -24.08 -18.34 -12.51
N HIS A 112 -22.80 -18.44 -12.10
CA HIS A 112 -22.34 -19.58 -11.27
C HIS A 112 -21.56 -19.25 -9.99
N ALA A 113 -21.52 -18.00 -9.53
CA ALA A 113 -20.73 -17.61 -8.37
C ALA A 113 -21.56 -17.18 -7.14
N LEU A 114 -22.61 -17.92 -6.78
CA LEU A 114 -23.26 -17.81 -5.45
C LEU A 114 -23.86 -19.15 -4.99
N SER A 115 -23.00 -20.14 -4.66
CA SER A 115 -23.22 -21.04 -3.52
C SER A 115 -22.06 -22.05 -3.36
N SER A 116 -21.53 -22.13 -2.15
CA SER A 116 -20.75 -23.24 -1.55
C SER A 116 -19.29 -23.45 -2.00
N ASP A 117 -18.43 -23.44 -0.97
CA ASP A 117 -17.16 -24.16 -0.82
C ASP A 117 -15.92 -23.78 -1.66
N SER A 118 -15.04 -23.00 -1.01
CA SER A 118 -13.64 -23.33 -0.75
C SER A 118 -13.01 -24.46 -1.59
N ALA A 119 -12.53 -24.15 -2.80
CA ALA A 119 -11.25 -24.60 -3.39
C ALA A 119 -11.16 -24.14 -4.85
N ALA A 120 -9.95 -23.77 -5.29
CA ALA A 120 -9.58 -23.47 -6.68
C ALA A 120 -10.26 -22.25 -7.32
N VAL A 121 -9.64 -21.07 -7.15
CA VAL A 121 -9.80 -19.98 -8.13
C VAL A 121 -8.80 -20.26 -9.26
N ASP A 122 -9.29 -20.84 -10.35
CA ASP A 122 -8.60 -20.90 -11.63
C ASP A 122 -8.38 -19.46 -12.11
N SER A 123 -7.25 -18.90 -11.69
CA SER A 123 -6.60 -17.86 -12.48
C SER A 123 -6.22 -18.54 -13.78
N LEU A 124 -6.72 -18.06 -14.92
CA LEU A 124 -6.13 -18.36 -16.23
C LEU A 124 -4.71 -17.77 -16.25
N HIS A 125 -3.82 -18.43 -15.53
CA HIS A 125 -2.40 -18.39 -15.78
C HIS A 125 -2.29 -18.83 -17.23
N LEU A 126 -1.69 -17.98 -18.06
CA LEU A 126 -1.09 -18.50 -19.27
C LEU A 126 0.03 -19.41 -18.77
N GLU A 127 -0.32 -20.66 -18.42
CA GLU A 127 0.63 -21.75 -18.32
C GLU A 127 1.37 -21.69 -19.66
N GLY A 128 2.63 -21.27 -19.58
CA GLY A 128 3.48 -21.24 -20.73
C GLY A 128 3.34 -22.59 -21.39
N LEU A 129 2.98 -22.61 -22.67
CA LEU A 129 3.15 -23.78 -23.53
C LEU A 129 4.49 -24.39 -23.16
N ALA A 130 4.46 -25.50 -22.42
CA ALA A 130 5.64 -26.16 -21.91
C ALA A 130 6.41 -26.67 -23.12
N LYS A 131 7.28 -25.81 -23.66
CA LYS A 131 8.36 -26.23 -24.52
C LYS A 131 9.23 -27.11 -23.65
N GLU A 132 9.18 -28.41 -23.95
CA GLU A 132 10.12 -29.47 -23.58
C GLU A 132 10.95 -29.18 -22.33
N ASN A 133 10.65 -29.89 -21.24
CA ASN A 133 11.40 -29.91 -19.97
C ASN A 133 12.89 -30.22 -20.21
N ALA A 134 13.66 -29.22 -20.63
CA ALA A 134 15.10 -29.25 -20.61
C ALA A 134 15.52 -29.03 -19.16
N GLU A 135 15.74 -30.13 -18.43
CA GLU A 135 16.38 -30.06 -17.11
C GLU A 135 17.78 -29.47 -17.29
N HIS A 136 17.93 -28.20 -16.93
CA HIS A 136 19.20 -27.48 -17.00
C HIS A 136 19.80 -27.34 -15.60
N SER A 137 21.11 -27.10 -15.53
CA SER A 137 21.86 -26.96 -14.27
C SER A 137 21.53 -25.68 -13.47
N ALA A 138 20.70 -24.83 -14.09
CA ALA A 138 20.27 -23.54 -13.57
C ALA A 138 21.45 -22.58 -13.34
N LEU A 139 22.47 -22.73 -14.19
CA LEU A 139 23.60 -21.83 -14.32
C LEU A 139 23.30 -20.85 -15.45
N LEU A 140 23.39 -19.54 -15.17
CA LEU A 140 23.12 -18.51 -16.17
C LEU A 140 24.42 -17.80 -16.53
N GLU A 141 24.95 -18.10 -17.71
CA GLU A 141 26.08 -17.39 -18.28
C GLU A 141 25.62 -16.02 -18.81
N ILE A 142 26.24 -14.93 -18.34
CA ILE A 142 25.90 -13.55 -18.74
C ILE A 142 27.07 -12.97 -19.52
N TYR A 143 26.87 -12.76 -20.82
CA TYR A 143 27.90 -12.25 -21.73
C TYR A 143 28.03 -10.72 -21.70
N ASN A 144 26.93 -10.02 -21.39
CA ASN A 144 26.86 -8.57 -21.35
C ASN A 144 26.15 -8.10 -20.09
N VAL A 145 26.92 -7.90 -19.02
CA VAL A 145 26.40 -7.50 -17.70
C VAL A 145 25.64 -6.17 -17.73
N PRO A 146 26.15 -5.07 -18.34
CA PRO A 146 25.42 -3.80 -18.39
C PRO A 146 24.03 -3.92 -19.04
N GLU A 147 23.95 -4.60 -20.18
CA GLU A 147 22.69 -4.77 -20.90
C GLU A 147 21.74 -5.72 -20.19
N PHE A 148 22.26 -6.78 -19.56
CA PHE A 148 21.49 -7.67 -18.69
C PHE A 148 20.86 -6.90 -17.53
N CYS A 149 21.63 -6.07 -16.82
CA CYS A 149 21.11 -5.24 -15.74
C CYS A 149 20.03 -4.27 -16.24
N ARG A 150 20.24 -3.63 -17.39
CA ARG A 150 19.27 -2.71 -17.99
C ARG A 150 17.94 -3.42 -18.31
N MET A 151 18.00 -4.58 -18.95
CA MET A 151 16.82 -5.34 -19.37
C MET A 151 16.06 -5.95 -18.18
N LEU A 152 16.79 -6.50 -17.20
CA LEU A 152 16.20 -7.14 -16.03
C LEU A 152 15.68 -6.14 -14.99
N ILE A 153 16.36 -5.00 -14.82
CA ILE A 153 16.07 -4.05 -13.74
C ILE A 153 15.37 -2.79 -14.26
N CYS A 154 15.97 -2.10 -15.22
CA CYS A 154 15.52 -0.76 -15.64
C CYS A 154 14.30 -0.81 -16.57
N ASP A 155 14.29 -1.75 -17.50
CA ASP A 155 13.23 -1.89 -18.50
C ASP A 155 12.06 -2.76 -18.03
N LEU A 156 12.23 -3.49 -16.91
CA LEU A 156 11.21 -4.40 -16.40
C LEU A 156 10.03 -3.62 -15.84
N LYS A 157 8.98 -3.52 -16.66
CA LYS A 157 7.73 -2.88 -16.25
C LYS A 157 7.00 -3.73 -15.21
N PRO A 158 6.47 -3.15 -14.12
CA PRO A 158 5.75 -3.93 -13.11
C PRO A 158 4.56 -4.70 -13.68
N ARG A 159 3.82 -4.10 -14.65
CA ARG A 159 2.73 -4.77 -15.38
C ARG A 159 3.16 -6.09 -16.04
N LEU A 160 4.37 -6.12 -16.61
CA LEU A 160 4.92 -7.33 -17.21
C LEU A 160 5.34 -8.31 -16.10
N ALA A 161 5.99 -7.82 -15.05
CA ALA A 161 6.43 -8.65 -13.93
C ALA A 161 5.28 -9.40 -13.24
N HIS A 162 4.07 -8.83 -13.16
CA HIS A 162 2.89 -9.54 -12.64
C HIS A 162 2.48 -10.77 -13.46
N GLN A 163 2.88 -10.86 -14.74
CA GLN A 163 2.54 -11.98 -15.63
C GLN A 163 3.63 -13.05 -15.67
N LEU A 164 4.74 -12.81 -14.98
CA LEU A 164 5.88 -13.71 -14.93
C LEU A 164 5.87 -14.51 -13.63
N THR A 165 6.74 -15.52 -13.55
CA THR A 165 7.00 -16.21 -12.30
C THR A 165 7.32 -15.21 -11.20
N PRO A 166 6.64 -15.26 -10.03
CA PRO A 166 6.95 -14.40 -8.90
C PRO A 166 8.42 -14.51 -8.52
N CYS A 167 9.04 -13.40 -8.11
CA CYS A 167 10.47 -13.35 -7.77
C CYS A 167 11.45 -13.79 -8.89
N LEU A 168 11.02 -13.85 -10.16
CA LEU A 168 11.88 -14.24 -11.28
C LEU A 168 13.21 -13.46 -11.34
N PRO A 169 13.25 -12.12 -11.19
CA PRO A 169 14.52 -11.41 -11.16
C PRO A 169 15.49 -11.93 -10.09
N ALA A 170 15.02 -12.26 -8.89
CA ALA A 170 15.86 -12.83 -7.84
C ALA A 170 16.44 -14.20 -8.24
N TYR A 171 15.64 -15.08 -8.85
CA TYR A 171 16.11 -16.38 -9.33
C TYR A 171 17.16 -16.25 -10.44
N LEU A 172 16.96 -15.33 -11.38
CA LEU A 172 17.91 -15.06 -12.46
C LEU A 172 19.24 -14.49 -11.94
N MET A 173 19.18 -13.59 -10.96
CA MET A 173 20.38 -13.06 -10.31
C MET A 173 21.15 -14.17 -9.57
N LEU A 174 20.46 -15.04 -8.83
CA LEU A 174 21.08 -16.20 -8.18
C LEU A 174 21.74 -17.14 -9.21
N ALA A 175 21.03 -17.46 -10.31
CA ALA A 175 21.58 -18.31 -11.37
C ALA A 175 22.85 -17.72 -11.99
N GLY A 176 22.91 -16.39 -12.14
CA GLY A 176 24.11 -15.67 -12.58
C GLY A 176 25.26 -15.77 -11.57
N PHE A 177 24.98 -15.60 -10.28
CA PHE A 177 26.00 -15.77 -9.23
C PHE A 177 26.52 -17.20 -9.15
N ARG A 178 25.63 -18.21 -9.28
CA ARG A 178 26.02 -19.63 -9.33
C ARG A 178 26.92 -19.93 -10.52
N TYR A 179 26.69 -19.32 -11.68
CA TYR A 179 27.56 -19.48 -12.84
C TYR A 179 28.98 -18.97 -12.55
N GLN A 180 29.12 -17.77 -11.97
CA GLN A 180 30.42 -17.20 -11.63
C GLN A 180 31.16 -18.01 -10.56
N ASP A 181 30.42 -18.53 -9.57
CA ASP A 181 30.96 -19.47 -8.59
C ASP A 181 31.46 -20.76 -9.24
N HIS A 182 30.69 -21.35 -10.15
CA HIS A 182 31.08 -22.54 -10.89
C HIS A 182 32.31 -22.30 -11.78
N ALA A 183 32.39 -21.13 -12.43
CA ALA A 183 33.52 -20.69 -13.23
C ALA A 183 34.76 -20.33 -12.39
N LYS A 184 34.59 -20.21 -11.06
CA LYS A 184 35.62 -19.75 -10.11
C LYS A 184 36.15 -18.35 -10.43
N ASP A 185 35.26 -17.48 -10.92
CA ASP A 185 35.57 -16.09 -11.25
C ASP A 185 35.03 -15.14 -10.16
N GLU A 186 35.91 -14.77 -9.21
CA GLU A 186 35.58 -13.87 -8.11
C GLU A 186 35.34 -12.43 -8.59
N GLU A 187 36.14 -11.97 -9.55
CA GLU A 187 36.01 -10.63 -10.14
C GLU A 187 34.70 -10.53 -10.93
N GLY A 188 34.34 -11.57 -11.68
CA GLY A 188 33.06 -11.67 -12.37
C GLY A 188 31.86 -11.68 -11.42
N LEU A 189 31.95 -12.44 -10.31
CA LEU A 189 30.88 -12.48 -9.28
C LEU A 189 30.68 -11.12 -8.62
N THR A 190 31.76 -10.50 -8.14
CA THR A 190 31.72 -9.20 -7.45
C THR A 190 31.33 -8.06 -8.39
N GLY A 191 31.80 -8.09 -9.65
CA GLY A 191 31.42 -7.16 -10.70
C GLY A 191 29.94 -7.26 -11.07
N LEU A 192 29.41 -8.48 -11.26
CA LEU A 192 28.00 -8.73 -11.53
C LEU A 192 27.12 -8.23 -10.38
N PHE A 193 27.47 -8.57 -9.13
CA PHE A 193 26.73 -8.10 -7.97
C PHE A 193 26.74 -6.57 -7.88
N SER A 194 27.91 -5.94 -8.03
CA SER A 194 28.05 -4.48 -7.95
C SER A 194 27.19 -3.77 -9.01
N ALA A 195 27.16 -4.29 -10.24
CA ALA A 195 26.35 -3.74 -11.33
C ALA A 195 24.84 -3.87 -11.05
N LEU A 196 24.38 -5.06 -10.63
CA LEU A 196 22.99 -5.30 -10.27
C LEU A 196 22.55 -4.44 -9.09
N HIS A 197 23.34 -4.44 -8.01
CA HIS A 197 23.07 -3.67 -6.79
C HIS A 197 23.00 -2.17 -7.07
N ALA A 198 23.90 -1.62 -7.92
CA ALA A 198 23.86 -0.22 -8.32
C ALA A 198 22.59 0.13 -9.10
N GLN A 199 22.15 -0.72 -10.04
CA GLN A 199 20.93 -0.47 -10.80
C GLN A 199 19.66 -0.59 -9.93
N ILE A 200 19.59 -1.57 -9.00
CA ILE A 200 18.48 -1.65 -8.03
C ILE A 200 18.44 -0.36 -7.19
N LYS A 201 19.58 0.07 -6.66
CA LYS A 201 19.70 1.31 -5.90
C LYS A 201 19.17 2.51 -6.69
N GLU A 202 19.61 2.66 -7.93
CA GLU A 202 19.23 3.77 -8.81
C GLU A 202 17.72 3.76 -9.11
N THR A 203 17.17 2.60 -9.49
CA THR A 203 15.73 2.44 -9.79
C THR A 203 14.86 2.72 -8.58
N VAL A 204 15.21 2.22 -7.40
CA VAL A 204 14.46 2.46 -6.15
C VAL A 204 14.56 3.92 -5.72
N THR A 205 15.74 4.53 -5.80
CA THR A 205 15.94 5.93 -5.37
C THR A 205 15.15 6.90 -6.24
N LYS A 206 15.10 6.66 -7.57
CA LYS A 206 14.42 7.53 -8.53
C LYS A 206 12.90 7.34 -8.58
N SER A 207 12.39 6.18 -8.18
CA SER A 207 10.96 5.86 -8.26
C SER A 207 10.19 6.30 -7.01
N ASN A 208 8.97 6.79 -7.22
CA ASN A 208 7.94 6.90 -6.17
C ASN A 208 6.71 6.04 -6.51
N ASP A 209 6.80 5.22 -7.56
CA ASP A 209 5.72 4.35 -7.99
C ASP A 209 5.63 3.13 -7.06
N LEU A 210 4.43 2.90 -6.50
CA LEU A 210 4.18 1.82 -5.54
C LEU A 210 4.52 0.44 -6.11
N ASP A 211 4.21 0.18 -7.39
CA ASP A 211 4.48 -1.13 -8.00
C ASP A 211 5.98 -1.37 -8.18
N VAL A 212 6.72 -0.36 -8.64
CA VAL A 212 8.18 -0.45 -8.79
C VAL A 212 8.85 -0.70 -7.43
N LEU A 213 8.43 0.03 -6.39
CA LEU A 213 9.02 -0.11 -5.06
C LEU A 213 8.70 -1.45 -4.41
N ILE A 214 7.46 -1.96 -4.54
CA ILE A 214 7.10 -3.30 -4.05
C ILE A 214 7.87 -4.38 -4.82
N LEU A 215 7.92 -4.29 -6.16
CA LEU A 215 8.64 -5.25 -7.00
C LEU A 215 10.09 -5.42 -6.55
N TRP A 216 10.81 -4.31 -6.34
CA TRP A 216 12.21 -4.36 -5.93
C TRP A 216 12.40 -4.69 -4.46
N MET A 217 11.48 -4.32 -3.57
CA MET A 217 11.51 -4.78 -2.18
C MET A 217 11.41 -6.30 -2.10
N VAL A 218 10.42 -6.89 -2.78
CA VAL A 218 10.18 -8.35 -2.78
C VAL A 218 11.33 -9.10 -3.42
N ASN A 219 11.84 -8.65 -4.58
CA ASN A 219 12.95 -9.32 -5.24
C ASN A 219 14.26 -9.21 -4.45
N THR A 220 14.52 -8.09 -3.78
CA THR A 220 15.73 -7.93 -2.96
C THR A 220 15.67 -8.83 -1.72
N CYS A 221 14.52 -8.90 -1.03
CA CYS A 221 14.33 -9.82 0.10
C CYS A 221 14.45 -11.29 -0.34
N SER A 222 13.84 -11.62 -1.47
CA SER A 222 13.91 -12.96 -2.06
C SER A 222 15.35 -13.34 -2.41
N LEU A 223 16.10 -12.45 -3.06
CA LEU A 223 17.51 -12.68 -3.37
C LEU A 223 18.35 -12.88 -2.10
N PHE A 224 18.12 -12.09 -1.06
CA PHE A 224 18.80 -12.24 0.23
C PHE A 224 18.53 -13.60 0.88
N ASN A 225 17.27 -14.06 0.87
CA ASN A 225 16.89 -15.37 1.38
C ASN A 225 17.45 -16.51 0.52
N LEU A 226 17.45 -16.36 -0.81
CA LEU A 226 18.07 -17.32 -1.72
C LEU A 226 19.58 -17.45 -1.47
N LEU A 227 20.28 -16.35 -1.23
CA LEU A 227 21.70 -16.36 -0.86
C LEU A 227 21.96 -16.94 0.53
N ARG A 228 20.96 -17.04 1.40
CA ARG A 228 21.03 -17.85 2.64
C ARG A 228 20.84 -19.33 2.32
N GLN A 229 19.76 -19.68 1.61
CA GLN A 229 19.37 -21.05 1.28
C GLN A 229 20.42 -21.80 0.46
N TYR A 230 20.98 -21.14 -0.56
CA TYR A 230 21.98 -21.71 -1.48
C TYR A 230 23.42 -21.36 -1.11
N SER A 231 23.64 -20.77 0.08
CA SER A 231 25.00 -20.59 0.60
C SER A 231 25.66 -21.95 0.82
N GLY A 232 26.96 -22.04 0.53
CA GLY A 232 27.79 -23.21 0.91
C GLY A 232 28.14 -23.26 2.40
N GLU A 233 27.56 -22.38 3.22
CA GLU A 233 27.94 -22.19 4.63
C GLU A 233 27.47 -23.34 5.53
N LYS A 234 28.15 -23.50 6.67
CA LYS A 234 27.88 -24.55 7.66
C LYS A 234 26.65 -24.25 8.55
N ASN A 235 25.74 -23.40 8.10
CA ASN A 235 24.48 -23.17 8.79
C ASN A 235 23.56 -24.38 8.55
N LYS A 236 23.04 -24.97 9.64
CA LYS A 236 22.14 -26.13 9.57
C LYS A 236 20.69 -25.76 9.30
N GLU A 237 20.27 -24.54 9.61
CA GLU A 237 18.88 -24.10 9.53
C GLU A 237 18.48 -23.73 8.09
N TRP A 238 19.34 -23.00 7.37
CA TRP A 238 19.01 -22.54 6.01
C TRP A 238 18.81 -23.65 4.98
N PRO A 239 19.65 -24.70 4.92
CA PRO A 239 19.43 -25.81 3.99
C PRO A 239 18.50 -26.90 4.55
N ALA A 240 17.95 -26.77 5.76
CA ALA A 240 17.16 -27.84 6.39
C ALA A 240 15.92 -28.22 5.57
N GLY A 241 15.30 -27.25 4.89
CA GLY A 241 14.15 -27.47 4.01
C GLY A 241 14.51 -27.84 2.58
N ASN A 242 15.80 -27.92 2.22
CA ASN A 242 16.19 -28.15 0.83
C ASN A 242 16.01 -29.62 0.41
N THR A 243 15.52 -29.81 -0.82
CA THR A 243 15.57 -31.11 -1.49
C THR A 243 17.00 -31.50 -1.85
N GLU A 244 17.25 -32.78 -2.18
CA GLU A 244 18.55 -33.24 -2.66
C GLU A 244 19.01 -32.44 -3.91
N LYS A 245 18.08 -32.14 -4.82
CA LYS A 245 18.36 -31.36 -6.04
C LYS A 245 18.70 -29.91 -5.70
N GLN A 246 17.96 -29.27 -4.79
CA GLN A 246 18.30 -27.92 -4.30
C GLN A 246 19.66 -27.87 -3.59
N ASN A 247 20.01 -28.92 -2.83
CA ASN A 247 21.32 -29.02 -2.20
C ASN A 247 22.46 -29.16 -3.22
N SER A 248 22.22 -29.77 -4.38
CA SER A 248 23.20 -29.84 -5.47
C SER A 248 23.48 -28.47 -6.11
N HIS A 249 22.55 -27.50 -5.94
CA HIS A 249 22.67 -26.15 -6.48
C HIS A 249 23.41 -25.16 -5.56
N ARG A 250 23.86 -25.58 -4.38
CA ARG A 250 24.57 -24.71 -3.43
C ARG A 250 25.90 -24.24 -3.99
N MET A 251 26.28 -23.00 -3.67
CA MET A 251 27.57 -22.43 -4.04
C MET A 251 28.70 -23.14 -3.27
N GLN A 252 29.85 -23.31 -3.92
CA GLN A 252 30.93 -24.17 -3.42
C GLN A 252 32.25 -23.42 -3.23
N ASN A 253 32.51 -22.37 -4.02
CA ASN A 253 33.84 -21.77 -4.12
C ASN A 253 33.96 -20.45 -3.34
N PHE A 254 32.94 -19.60 -3.36
CA PHE A 254 32.99 -18.27 -2.74
C PHE A 254 32.03 -18.11 -1.56
N SER A 255 32.44 -17.27 -0.58
CA SER A 255 31.55 -16.82 0.48
C SER A 255 30.65 -15.68 -0.01
N VAL A 256 29.34 -15.85 0.17
CA VAL A 256 28.33 -14.84 -0.18
C VAL A 256 28.00 -13.89 0.98
N GLU A 257 28.67 -14.02 2.13
CA GLU A 257 28.43 -13.17 3.30
C GLU A 257 28.59 -11.66 3.00
N PRO A 258 29.64 -11.18 2.30
CA PRO A 258 29.77 -9.75 1.99
C PRO A 258 28.62 -9.24 1.11
N ILE A 259 28.19 -10.05 0.14
CA ILE A 259 27.06 -9.77 -0.74
C ILE A 259 25.77 -9.65 0.07
N ARG A 260 25.53 -10.60 1.00
CA ARG A 260 24.36 -10.56 1.88
C ARG A 260 24.33 -9.34 2.79
N ASN A 261 25.47 -8.95 3.36
CA ASN A 261 25.55 -7.76 4.23
C ASN A 261 25.21 -6.48 3.47
N GLN A 262 25.68 -6.33 2.22
CA GLN A 262 25.28 -5.21 1.37
C GLN A 262 23.80 -5.26 0.98
N LEU A 263 23.27 -6.46 0.68
CA LEU A 263 21.84 -6.62 0.40
C LEU A 263 20.96 -6.28 1.61
N LYS A 264 21.38 -6.59 2.83
CA LYS A 264 20.65 -6.19 4.05
C LYS A 264 20.44 -4.68 4.11
N LEU A 265 21.50 -3.90 3.87
CA LEU A 265 21.40 -2.43 3.80
C LEU A 265 20.50 -1.98 2.63
N ARG A 266 20.56 -2.68 1.49
CA ARG A 266 19.68 -2.40 0.34
C ARG A 266 18.21 -2.69 0.66
N ILE A 267 17.90 -3.74 1.44
CA ILE A 267 16.55 -4.06 1.89
C ILE A 267 16.03 -2.94 2.79
N ASP A 268 16.83 -2.47 3.75
CA ASP A 268 16.47 -1.31 4.57
C ASP A 268 16.18 -0.07 3.72
N ASP A 269 17.04 0.26 2.74
CA ASP A 269 16.81 1.36 1.81
C ASP A 269 15.50 1.20 1.03
N CYS A 270 15.20 -0.01 0.53
CA CYS A 270 13.97 -0.31 -0.21
C CYS A 270 12.74 -0.18 0.68
N TYR A 271 12.80 -0.70 1.90
CA TYR A 271 11.73 -0.62 2.89
C TYR A 271 11.46 0.83 3.27
N GLN A 272 12.49 1.59 3.61
CA GLN A 272 12.38 3.02 3.92
C GLN A 272 11.73 3.78 2.76
N LYS A 273 12.21 3.57 1.54
CA LYS A 273 11.66 4.23 0.35
C LYS A 273 10.20 3.88 0.12
N LEU A 274 9.85 2.59 0.18
CA LEU A 274 8.46 2.09 0.02
C LEU A 274 7.52 2.72 1.06
N MET A 275 7.89 2.62 2.34
CA MET A 275 7.05 3.07 3.45
C MET A 275 6.92 4.60 3.47
N LYS A 276 8.03 5.33 3.34
CA LYS A 276 8.05 6.80 3.45
C LYS A 276 7.62 7.55 2.20
N SER A 277 8.00 7.08 1.01
CA SER A 277 7.74 7.83 -0.23
C SER A 277 6.46 7.42 -0.94
N ALA A 278 5.97 6.18 -0.76
CA ALA A 278 4.78 5.70 -1.47
C ALA A 278 3.58 5.44 -0.56
N ILE A 279 3.78 4.85 0.62
CA ILE A 279 2.67 4.46 1.51
C ILE A 279 2.25 5.63 2.41
N GLU A 280 3.16 6.21 3.20
CA GLU A 280 2.85 7.25 4.18
C GLU A 280 2.10 8.47 3.59
N PRO A 281 2.49 9.05 2.43
CA PRO A 281 1.83 10.24 1.89
C PRO A 281 0.37 9.98 1.45
N VAL A 282 0.04 8.73 1.11
CA VAL A 282 -1.32 8.33 0.69
C VAL A 282 -2.13 7.83 1.89
N LEU A 283 -1.49 7.15 2.84
CA LEU A 283 -2.11 6.63 4.06
C LEU A 283 -2.54 7.75 4.99
N THR A 284 -1.63 8.66 5.34
CA THR A 284 -1.84 9.74 6.31
C THR A 284 -3.14 10.53 6.09
N PRO A 285 -3.43 11.05 4.87
CA PRO A 285 -4.66 11.80 4.64
C PRO A 285 -5.94 10.96 4.71
N LYS A 286 -5.85 9.62 4.68
CA LYS A 286 -7.01 8.71 4.79
C LYS A 286 -7.33 8.32 6.24
N ILE A 287 -6.38 8.46 7.17
CA ILE A 287 -6.57 8.04 8.58
C ILE A 287 -7.65 8.87 9.27
N VAL A 288 -7.55 10.19 9.27
CA VAL A 288 -8.53 11.04 9.98
C VAL A 288 -9.93 10.90 9.38
N PRO A 289 -10.13 10.98 8.04
CA PRO A 289 -11.44 10.77 7.44
C PRO A 289 -12.00 9.36 7.67
N GLY A 290 -11.17 8.32 7.57
CA GLY A 290 -11.60 6.93 7.67
C GLY A 290 -11.85 6.45 9.10
N ILE A 291 -10.95 6.77 10.03
CA ILE A 291 -11.01 6.26 11.42
C ILE A 291 -11.82 7.21 12.30
N LEU A 292 -11.59 8.53 12.22
CA LEU A 292 -12.12 9.49 13.19
C LEU A 292 -13.41 10.20 12.75
N GLN A 293 -13.70 10.24 11.45
CA GLN A 293 -14.80 11.05 10.91
C GLN A 293 -15.85 10.27 10.12
N HIS A 294 -15.59 9.03 9.71
CA HIS A 294 -16.54 8.20 8.94
C HIS A 294 -17.76 7.84 9.76
N ASP A 295 -18.92 8.40 9.42
CA ASP A 295 -20.19 8.16 10.12
C ASP A 295 -21.00 7.11 9.36
N SER A 296 -21.00 5.90 9.90
CA SER A 296 -21.74 4.74 9.37
C SER A 296 -23.21 4.72 9.84
N ALA A 297 -23.60 5.55 10.81
CA ALA A 297 -24.90 5.53 11.49
C ALA A 297 -25.91 6.55 10.95
N SER A 298 -25.45 7.50 10.12
CA SER A 298 -26.27 8.57 9.55
C SER A 298 -27.61 8.15 8.90
N PRO A 299 -27.75 7.01 8.19
CA PRO A 299 -29.06 6.65 7.60
C PRO A 299 -30.09 6.11 8.60
N ILE A 300 -29.68 5.62 9.79
CA ILE A 300 -30.59 4.95 10.74
C ILE A 300 -31.02 5.88 11.88
N MET A 301 -30.14 6.78 12.35
CA MET A 301 -30.43 7.60 13.53
C MET A 301 -31.16 8.91 13.25
N ASN A 302 -31.20 9.41 12.00
CA ASN A 302 -31.87 10.68 11.68
C ASN A 302 -32.48 10.73 10.26
N PRO A 303 -33.69 10.17 10.05
CA PRO A 303 -34.37 10.23 8.76
C PRO A 303 -34.72 11.67 8.29
N GLN A 304 -34.63 12.68 9.17
CA GLN A 304 -34.94 14.07 8.85
C GLN A 304 -33.81 14.88 8.19
N LYS A 305 -32.54 14.41 8.23
CA LYS A 305 -31.41 15.11 7.60
C LYS A 305 -31.26 14.84 6.09
N LEU A 306 -32.03 13.90 5.54
CA LEU A 306 -31.96 13.44 4.14
C LEU A 306 -32.38 14.48 3.08
N THR A 307 -32.91 15.64 3.45
CA THR A 307 -33.49 16.59 2.47
C THR A 307 -32.60 17.77 2.07
N ARG A 308 -31.43 17.98 2.70
CA ARG A 308 -30.54 19.09 2.34
C ARG A 308 -29.07 18.81 2.67
N GLN A 309 -28.34 18.06 1.83
CA GLN A 309 -26.88 18.18 1.58
C GLN A 309 -26.31 17.01 0.75
N HIS A 310 -26.65 16.93 -0.54
CA HIS A 310 -26.29 15.76 -1.38
C HIS A 310 -24.84 15.71 -1.92
N SER A 311 -23.89 16.52 -1.43
CA SER A 311 -22.53 16.60 -2.01
C SER A 311 -21.35 16.48 -1.06
N LYS A 312 -21.51 16.69 0.26
CA LYS A 312 -20.43 16.48 1.26
C LYS A 312 -20.58 15.18 2.04
N ASP A 313 -21.81 14.74 2.27
CA ASP A 313 -22.10 13.56 3.11
C ASP A 313 -21.78 12.24 2.38
N THR A 314 -21.92 12.20 1.05
CA THR A 314 -21.52 11.04 0.24
C THR A 314 -20.02 10.77 0.34
N THR A 315 -19.20 11.81 0.46
CA THR A 315 -17.73 11.72 0.60
C THR A 315 -17.32 11.22 1.99
N GLN A 316 -18.12 11.49 3.03
CA GLN A 316 -17.89 10.98 4.39
C GLN A 316 -18.35 9.54 4.56
N MET A 317 -19.38 9.09 3.81
CA MET A 317 -19.81 7.68 3.82
C MET A 317 -18.79 6.71 3.17
N GLN A 318 -17.86 7.20 2.36
CA GLN A 318 -16.88 6.36 1.63
C GLN A 318 -15.45 6.42 2.19
N SER A 319 -15.18 7.21 3.24
CA SER A 319 -13.81 7.46 3.70
C SER A 319 -13.14 6.27 4.39
N LEU A 320 -13.90 5.43 5.11
CA LEU A 320 -13.39 4.18 5.69
C LEU A 320 -13.14 3.15 4.59
N ASP A 321 -14.06 3.02 3.63
CA ASP A 321 -13.91 2.15 2.47
C ASP A 321 -12.67 2.52 1.66
N ASP A 322 -12.43 3.81 1.45
CA ASP A 322 -11.23 4.36 0.80
C ASP A 322 -9.92 3.99 1.50
N LEU A 323 -9.92 3.86 2.83
CA LEU A 323 -8.77 3.41 3.61
C LEU A 323 -8.60 1.90 3.41
N ILE A 324 -9.67 1.12 3.58
CA ILE A 324 -9.66 -0.34 3.41
C ILE A 324 -9.28 -0.73 1.97
N GLU A 325 -9.73 -0.01 0.95
CA GLU A 325 -9.37 -0.24 -0.45
C GLU A 325 -7.87 -0.01 -0.67
N PHE A 326 -7.30 1.03 -0.05
CA PHE A 326 -5.86 1.29 -0.12
C PHE A 326 -5.05 0.18 0.57
N LEU A 327 -5.50 -0.32 1.73
CA LEU A 327 -4.88 -1.47 2.39
C LEU A 327 -4.97 -2.74 1.53
N ASN A 328 -6.13 -2.99 0.90
CA ASN A 328 -6.32 -4.08 -0.05
C ASN A 328 -5.40 -3.96 -1.26
N LEU A 329 -5.19 -2.74 -1.78
CA LEU A 329 -4.29 -2.48 -2.91
C LEU A 329 -2.86 -2.89 -2.57
N ILE A 330 -2.33 -2.46 -1.42
CA ILE A 330 -0.97 -2.79 -0.97
C ILE A 330 -0.84 -4.31 -0.78
N HIS A 331 -1.78 -4.93 -0.06
CA HIS A 331 -1.76 -6.37 0.20
C HIS A 331 -1.78 -7.18 -1.10
N ARG A 332 -2.66 -6.80 -2.05
CA ARG A 332 -2.78 -7.47 -3.34
C ARG A 332 -1.48 -7.36 -4.15
N LYS A 333 -0.90 -6.16 -4.26
CA LYS A 333 0.37 -5.95 -4.99
C LYS A 333 1.50 -6.78 -4.38
N LEU A 334 1.65 -6.77 -3.05
CA LEU A 334 2.64 -7.60 -2.35
C LEU A 334 2.47 -9.08 -2.69
N LYS A 335 1.25 -9.61 -2.63
CA LYS A 335 0.95 -11.01 -2.97
C LYS A 335 1.27 -11.33 -4.43
N ILE A 336 0.88 -10.48 -5.39
CA ILE A 336 1.12 -10.74 -6.82
C ILE A 336 2.63 -10.79 -7.12
N PHE A 337 3.43 -9.93 -6.50
CA PHE A 337 4.89 -9.94 -6.70
C PHE A 337 5.62 -11.09 -6.00
N GLY A 338 4.93 -11.87 -5.15
CA GLY A 338 5.51 -13.00 -4.43
C GLY A 338 6.07 -12.65 -3.06
N ALA A 339 5.57 -11.59 -2.40
CA ALA A 339 5.98 -11.26 -1.03
C ALA A 339 5.63 -12.39 -0.07
N ASP A 340 6.62 -12.79 0.73
CA ASP A 340 6.44 -13.79 1.77
C ASP A 340 5.62 -13.26 2.96
N PRO A 341 5.07 -14.14 3.81
CA PRO A 341 4.27 -13.73 4.95
C PRO A 341 5.01 -12.84 5.97
N VAL A 342 6.33 -12.99 6.12
CA VAL A 342 7.13 -12.18 7.05
C VAL A 342 7.23 -10.74 6.54
N LEU A 343 7.55 -10.56 5.27
CA LEU A 343 7.60 -9.24 4.62
C LEU A 343 6.24 -8.54 4.67
N ILE A 344 5.16 -9.24 4.32
CA ILE A 344 3.80 -8.69 4.40
C ILE A 344 3.49 -8.31 5.85
N GLY A 345 3.81 -9.18 6.80
CA GLY A 345 3.58 -8.96 8.21
C GLY A 345 4.29 -7.71 8.74
N GLN A 346 5.56 -7.51 8.43
CA GLN A 346 6.31 -6.32 8.86
C GLN A 346 5.75 -5.02 8.27
N ILE A 347 5.39 -5.02 6.98
CA ILE A 347 4.76 -3.85 6.34
C ILE A 347 3.43 -3.50 7.02
N PHE A 348 2.56 -4.48 7.25
CA PHE A 348 1.26 -4.23 7.88
C PHE A 348 1.34 -3.96 9.38
N SER A 349 2.34 -4.50 10.08
CA SER A 349 2.68 -4.11 11.44
C SER A 349 2.94 -2.61 11.54
N GLN A 350 3.79 -2.08 10.65
CA GLN A 350 4.12 -0.66 10.62
C GLN A 350 2.94 0.22 10.19
N ILE A 351 2.14 -0.22 9.22
CA ILE A 351 0.92 0.49 8.81
C ILE A 351 -0.09 0.57 9.96
N ALA A 352 -0.35 -0.54 10.65
CA ALA A 352 -1.27 -0.59 11.79
C ALA A 352 -0.81 0.36 12.90
N HIS A 353 0.49 0.36 13.21
CA HIS A 353 1.09 1.29 14.16
C HIS A 353 0.87 2.76 13.75
N TRP A 354 1.13 3.13 12.49
CA TRP A 354 0.91 4.50 12.00
C TRP A 354 -0.56 4.92 12.06
N ILE A 355 -1.48 4.05 11.67
CA ILE A 355 -2.93 4.34 11.75
C ILE A 355 -3.31 4.64 13.20
N CYS A 356 -2.94 3.76 14.15
CA CYS A 356 -3.27 3.97 15.55
C CYS A 356 -2.61 5.23 16.12
N ALA A 357 -1.31 5.41 15.91
CA ALA A 357 -0.55 6.53 16.45
C ALA A 357 -1.06 7.89 15.94
N LEU A 358 -1.31 8.01 14.63
CA LEU A 358 -1.83 9.25 14.04
C LEU A 358 -3.27 9.51 14.43
N ALA A 359 -4.13 8.48 14.47
CA ALA A 359 -5.50 8.62 14.92
C ALA A 359 -5.56 9.08 16.39
N LEU A 360 -4.78 8.46 17.27
CA LEU A 360 -4.70 8.81 18.68
C LEU A 360 -4.16 10.23 18.87
N ASN A 361 -3.09 10.61 18.15
CA ASN A 361 -2.57 11.98 18.19
C ASN A 361 -3.64 13.00 17.82
N HIS A 362 -4.40 12.77 16.74
CA HIS A 362 -5.47 13.69 16.36
C HIS A 362 -6.61 13.74 17.39
N LEU A 363 -6.98 12.61 17.99
CA LEU A 363 -7.98 12.55 19.06
C LEU A 363 -7.57 13.41 20.26
N MET A 364 -6.30 13.31 20.69
CA MET A 364 -5.79 14.01 21.88
C MET A 364 -5.75 15.54 21.80
N PHE A 365 -5.86 16.13 20.60
CA PHE A 365 -5.78 17.58 20.42
C PHE A 365 -7.06 18.21 19.89
N ARG A 366 -8.15 17.44 19.76
CA ARG A 366 -9.38 17.86 19.08
C ARG A 366 -10.62 17.59 19.91
N LYS A 367 -11.22 18.67 20.45
CA LYS A 367 -12.47 18.60 21.21
C LYS A 367 -13.63 17.99 20.42
N ASP A 368 -13.68 18.23 19.11
CA ASP A 368 -14.73 17.74 18.22
C ASP A 368 -14.72 16.22 18.01
N LEU A 369 -13.67 15.54 18.48
CA LEU A 369 -13.51 14.09 18.40
C LEU A 369 -13.66 13.38 19.75
N CYS A 370 -13.72 14.13 20.87
CA CYS A 370 -13.78 13.60 22.22
C CYS A 370 -15.21 13.69 22.78
N SER A 371 -16.11 12.86 22.27
CA SER A 371 -17.48 12.71 22.79
C SER A 371 -17.89 11.24 22.83
N PHE A 372 -18.97 10.93 23.56
CA PHE A 372 -19.52 9.57 23.64
C PHE A 372 -19.89 9.01 22.24
N GLU A 373 -20.60 9.81 21.43
CA GLU A 373 -21.00 9.43 20.07
C GLU A 373 -19.78 9.18 19.17
N LYS A 374 -18.76 10.06 19.25
CA LYS A 374 -17.52 9.89 18.49
C LYS A 374 -16.76 8.64 18.90
N ALA A 375 -16.77 8.29 20.18
CA ALA A 375 -16.12 7.08 20.67
C ALA A 375 -16.74 5.80 20.10
N ILE A 376 -18.08 5.73 20.00
CA ILE A 376 -18.79 4.61 19.36
C ILE A 376 -18.38 4.49 17.89
N GLN A 377 -18.38 5.63 17.18
CA GLN A 377 -17.98 5.71 15.77
C GLN A 377 -16.53 5.24 15.55
N ILE A 378 -15.57 5.80 16.29
CA ILE A 378 -14.15 5.44 16.19
C ILE A 378 -13.94 3.97 16.53
N LYS A 379 -14.63 3.43 17.54
CA LYS A 379 -14.54 2.02 17.92
C LYS A 379 -15.02 1.11 16.80
N HIS A 380 -16.16 1.44 16.17
CA HIS A 380 -16.66 0.68 15.02
C HIS A 380 -15.66 0.69 13.86
N ASN A 381 -15.21 1.88 13.44
CA ASN A 381 -14.27 2.03 12.33
C ASN A 381 -12.93 1.31 12.59
N THR A 382 -12.45 1.37 13.83
CA THR A 382 -11.23 0.64 14.25
C THR A 382 -11.44 -0.87 14.18
N ASN A 383 -12.59 -1.38 14.61
CA ASN A 383 -12.93 -2.79 14.52
C ASN A 383 -13.00 -3.28 13.08
N GLU A 384 -13.51 -2.48 12.14
CA GLU A 384 -13.52 -2.84 10.72
C GLU A 384 -12.09 -3.05 10.17
N VAL A 385 -11.15 -2.19 10.55
CA VAL A 385 -9.73 -2.35 10.17
C VAL A 385 -9.09 -3.57 10.85
N VAL A 386 -9.40 -3.82 12.12
CA VAL A 386 -8.91 -5.00 12.86
C VAL A 386 -9.48 -6.31 12.28
N ASN A 387 -10.76 -6.32 11.92
CA ASN A 387 -11.42 -7.43 11.25
C ASN A 387 -10.81 -7.68 9.88
N TRP A 388 -10.51 -6.60 9.13
CA TRP A 388 -9.81 -6.69 7.85
C TRP A 388 -8.42 -7.32 8.00
N LEU A 389 -7.61 -6.88 8.98
CA LEU A 389 -6.31 -7.49 9.28
C LEU A 389 -6.45 -8.98 9.59
N SER A 390 -7.40 -9.33 10.46
CA SER A 390 -7.67 -10.72 10.82
C SER A 390 -8.07 -11.56 9.60
N GLY A 391 -8.94 -11.03 8.73
CA GLY A 391 -9.37 -11.68 7.49
C GLY A 391 -8.25 -11.87 6.45
N LYS A 392 -7.14 -11.15 6.55
CA LYS A 392 -5.93 -11.34 5.72
C LYS A 392 -4.86 -12.22 6.39
N GLY A 393 -5.14 -12.82 7.54
CA GLY A 393 -4.17 -13.61 8.30
C GLY A 393 -3.15 -12.77 9.08
N LEU A 394 -3.45 -11.49 9.32
CA LEU A 394 -2.58 -10.50 9.96
C LEU A 394 -3.02 -10.18 11.40
N LYS A 395 -3.73 -11.11 12.05
CA LYS A 395 -4.30 -10.93 13.40
C LYS A 395 -3.27 -10.52 14.45
N ALA A 396 -2.03 -11.01 14.34
CA ALA A 396 -0.95 -10.66 15.27
C ALA A 396 -0.61 -9.16 15.32
N TYR A 397 -1.02 -8.39 14.31
CA TYR A 397 -0.78 -6.95 14.23
C TYR A 397 -1.99 -6.11 14.64
N ALA A 398 -3.11 -6.74 15.01
CA ALA A 398 -4.29 -6.06 15.52
C ALA A 398 -4.02 -5.35 16.86
N ASP A 399 -3.11 -5.90 17.68
CA ASP A 399 -2.75 -5.36 18.99
C ASP A 399 -2.20 -3.92 18.93
N HIS A 400 -1.71 -3.47 17.76
CA HIS A 400 -1.31 -2.08 17.55
C HIS A 400 -2.45 -1.09 17.74
N PHE A 401 -3.71 -1.51 17.58
CA PHE A 401 -4.89 -0.65 17.75
C PHE A 401 -5.38 -0.56 19.19
N GLU A 402 -4.83 -1.35 20.11
CA GLU A 402 -5.27 -1.40 21.50
C GLU A 402 -5.26 -0.02 22.20
N PRO A 403 -4.24 0.85 22.04
CA PRO A 403 -4.28 2.19 22.62
C PRO A 403 -5.50 3.01 22.16
N LEU A 404 -5.86 2.92 20.88
CA LEU A 404 -7.02 3.64 20.34
C LEU A 404 -8.34 3.03 20.85
N VAL A 405 -8.43 1.70 20.93
CA VAL A 405 -9.59 1.00 21.52
C VAL A 405 -9.79 1.45 22.98
N GLN A 406 -8.72 1.48 23.77
CA GLN A 406 -8.76 1.97 25.14
C GLN A 406 -9.14 3.45 25.25
N ALA A 407 -8.68 4.30 24.31
CA ALA A 407 -9.12 5.68 24.25
C ALA A 407 -10.63 5.80 24.01
N THR A 408 -11.22 4.95 23.16
CA THR A 408 -12.68 4.93 22.98
C THR A 408 -13.40 4.43 24.24
N HIS A 409 -12.88 3.42 24.94
CA HIS A 409 -13.44 2.96 26.21
C HIS A 409 -13.40 4.05 27.29
N LEU A 410 -12.30 4.80 27.35
CA LEU A 410 -12.16 5.96 28.24
C LEU A 410 -13.22 7.03 27.95
N LEU A 411 -13.46 7.34 26.68
CA LEU A 411 -14.50 8.30 26.27
C LEU A 411 -15.91 7.80 26.62
N MET A 412 -16.21 6.51 26.45
CA MET A 412 -17.53 5.93 26.74
C MET A 412 -17.81 5.67 28.23
N SER A 413 -16.80 5.75 29.09
CA SER A 413 -16.94 5.41 30.52
C SER A 413 -17.49 6.58 31.34
N GLN A 414 -18.21 6.28 32.42
CA GLN A 414 -18.74 7.29 33.32
C GLN A 414 -17.62 8.11 33.99
N LYS A 415 -17.75 9.44 33.96
CA LYS A 415 -16.76 10.38 34.51
C LYS A 415 -17.12 10.77 35.94
N HIS A 416 -17.19 9.77 36.81
CA HIS A 416 -17.53 9.93 38.23
C HIS A 416 -16.40 9.43 39.14
N GLU A 417 -16.34 9.97 40.36
CA GLU A 417 -15.30 9.61 41.33
C GLU A 417 -15.30 8.14 41.72
N SER A 418 -16.47 7.49 41.69
CA SER A 418 -16.61 6.04 41.91
C SER A 418 -15.90 5.20 40.86
N ASN A 419 -15.62 5.76 39.67
CA ASN A 419 -15.04 5.07 38.53
C ASN A 419 -13.52 5.33 38.40
N LEU A 420 -12.89 6.00 39.37
CA LEU A 420 -11.48 6.39 39.29
C LEU A 420 -10.53 5.19 39.17
N ASP A 421 -10.80 4.09 39.88
CA ASP A 421 -10.02 2.85 39.80
C ASP A 421 -10.03 2.27 38.40
N ASP A 422 -11.21 2.17 37.80
CA ASP A 422 -11.36 1.64 36.45
C ASP A 422 -10.65 2.55 35.45
N LEU A 423 -10.95 3.87 35.46
CA LEU A 423 -10.37 4.83 34.51
C LEU A 423 -8.82 4.89 34.54
N CYS A 424 -8.21 4.63 35.70
CA CYS A 424 -6.75 4.64 35.86
C CYS A 424 -6.11 3.24 35.81
N GLY A 425 -6.93 2.18 35.76
CA GLY A 425 -6.54 0.78 35.86
C GLY A 425 -6.36 0.10 34.50
N GLU A 426 -6.86 -1.14 34.40
CA GLU A 426 -6.58 -2.00 33.25
C GLU A 426 -7.13 -1.47 31.92
N MET A 427 -8.27 -0.75 31.94
CA MET A 427 -8.92 -0.26 30.73
C MET A 427 -8.13 0.85 30.00
N THR A 428 -7.13 1.46 30.63
CA THR A 428 -6.22 2.46 30.04
C THR A 428 -4.75 2.06 30.14
N SER A 429 -4.47 0.77 30.33
CA SER A 429 -3.13 0.18 30.50
C SER A 429 -2.16 0.39 29.32
N ARG A 430 -2.66 0.68 28.12
CA ARG A 430 -1.87 0.98 26.92
C ARG A 430 -1.78 2.47 26.58
N LEU A 431 -2.41 3.32 27.38
CA LEU A 431 -2.28 4.78 27.30
C LEU A 431 -1.32 5.28 28.37
N THR A 432 -0.56 6.34 28.06
CA THR A 432 0.26 7.04 29.06
C THR A 432 -0.59 7.98 29.90
N LYS A 433 -0.06 8.39 31.06
CA LYS A 433 -0.75 9.30 31.99
C LYS A 433 -1.19 10.60 31.31
N LYS A 434 -0.28 11.19 30.51
CA LYS A 434 -0.55 12.44 29.78
C LYS A 434 -1.59 12.25 28.68
N GLN A 435 -1.62 11.09 28.02
CA GLN A 435 -2.62 10.79 27.00
C GLN A 435 -4.02 10.70 27.61
N ILE A 436 -4.16 10.00 28.75
CA ILE A 436 -5.43 9.89 29.49
C ILE A 436 -5.93 11.29 29.88
N ILE A 437 -5.06 12.09 30.50
CA ILE A 437 -5.40 13.45 30.91
C ILE A 437 -5.81 14.31 29.70
N ALA A 438 -5.07 14.25 28.58
CA ALA A 438 -5.37 15.03 27.38
C ALA A 438 -6.73 14.68 26.77
N ILE A 439 -7.05 13.38 26.66
CA ILE A 439 -8.34 12.91 26.14
C ILE A 439 -9.49 13.44 27.01
N LEU A 440 -9.35 13.34 28.34
CA LEU A 440 -10.37 13.82 29.28
C LEU A 440 -10.49 15.35 29.28
N GLN A 441 -9.38 16.09 29.17
CA GLN A 441 -9.40 17.56 29.08
C GLN A 441 -10.16 18.07 27.85
N HIS A 442 -10.19 17.29 26.77
CA HIS A 442 -10.90 17.63 25.55
C HIS A 442 -12.31 17.02 25.46
N TYR A 443 -12.72 16.24 26.46
CA TYR A 443 -14.04 15.62 26.51
C TYR A 443 -15.15 16.67 26.50
N THR A 444 -16.12 16.48 25.61
CA THR A 444 -17.32 17.32 25.52
C THR A 444 -18.55 16.40 25.67
N PRO A 445 -19.39 16.61 26.71
CA PRO A 445 -20.61 15.84 26.92
C PRO A 445 -21.54 15.90 25.70
N SER A 446 -22.21 14.79 25.40
CA SER A 446 -23.23 14.76 24.36
C SER A 446 -24.55 15.33 24.89
N ASP A 447 -25.16 16.26 24.14
CA ASP A 447 -26.44 16.89 24.50
C ASP A 447 -27.51 15.84 24.84
N GLY A 448 -28.04 15.89 26.06
CA GLY A 448 -29.15 15.06 26.52
C GLY A 448 -28.79 13.63 26.99
N PHE A 449 -27.50 13.26 26.98
CA PHE A 449 -27.04 11.95 27.51
C PHE A 449 -26.20 12.09 28.79
N GLU A 450 -25.54 13.22 28.98
CA GLU A 450 -24.65 13.48 30.11
C GLU A 450 -24.90 14.88 30.65
N GLU A 451 -24.95 15.00 31.99
CA GLU A 451 -25.41 16.23 32.66
C GLU A 451 -24.30 17.25 32.90
N ASP A 452 -23.04 16.81 33.07
CA ASP A 452 -21.94 17.67 33.53
C ASP A 452 -20.66 17.55 32.67
N GLU A 453 -20.02 18.70 32.42
CA GLU A 453 -18.65 18.74 31.91
C GLU A 453 -17.65 18.18 32.94
N ILE A 454 -16.51 17.71 32.44
CA ILE A 454 -15.44 17.23 33.33
C ILE A 454 -14.92 18.38 34.19
N THR A 455 -15.07 18.24 35.51
CA THR A 455 -14.59 19.24 36.48
C THR A 455 -13.07 19.19 36.63
N PHE A 456 -12.48 20.35 36.94
CA PHE A 456 -11.05 20.44 37.22
C PHE A 456 -10.63 19.56 38.43
N ASP A 457 -11.48 19.49 39.46
CA ASP A 457 -11.22 18.65 40.64
C ASP A 457 -11.17 17.14 40.29
N PHE A 458 -12.01 16.69 39.36
CA PHE A 458 -11.98 15.32 38.86
C PHE A 458 -10.70 15.02 38.08
N LEU A 459 -10.27 15.92 37.18
CA LEU A 459 -9.00 15.78 36.46
C LEU A 459 -7.79 15.74 37.41
N ARG A 460 -7.80 16.55 38.48
CA ARG A 460 -6.76 16.51 39.51
C ARG A 460 -6.71 15.13 40.19
N LYS A 461 -7.86 14.59 40.61
CA LYS A 461 -7.95 13.26 41.25
C LYS A 461 -7.44 12.14 40.33
N ILE A 462 -7.76 12.20 39.03
CA ILE A 462 -7.19 11.28 38.03
C ILE A 462 -5.68 11.45 37.91
N GLY A 463 -5.18 12.68 37.85
CA GLY A 463 -3.75 12.98 37.80
C GLY A 463 -3.00 12.41 39.00
N ASP A 464 -3.53 12.61 40.21
CA ASP A 464 -2.94 12.11 41.46
C ASP A 464 -2.88 10.58 41.45
N LYS A 465 -3.94 9.91 41.00
CA LYS A 465 -3.99 8.44 40.92
C LYS A 465 -3.07 7.87 39.85
N LEU A 466 -3.00 8.52 38.69
CA LEU A 466 -2.09 8.13 37.62
C LEU A 466 -0.62 8.37 37.99
N ALA A 467 -0.33 9.26 38.94
CA ALA A 467 1.04 9.48 39.42
C ALA A 467 1.67 8.20 39.97
N GLU A 468 0.87 7.34 40.60
CA GLU A 468 1.30 6.06 41.18
C GLU A 468 1.70 5.01 40.13
N ARG A 469 1.26 5.17 38.88
CA ARG A 469 1.53 4.20 37.81
C ARG A 469 2.98 4.33 37.29
N PRO A 470 3.72 3.22 37.13
CA PRO A 470 5.02 3.27 36.45
C PRO A 470 4.84 3.49 34.94
N GLY A 471 5.73 4.27 34.31
CA GLY A 471 5.72 4.45 32.86
C GLY A 471 6.17 5.84 32.40
N GLU A 472 6.48 5.95 31.11
CA GLU A 472 6.92 7.20 30.49
C GLU A 472 5.79 8.21 30.32
N ASP A 473 6.19 9.48 30.38
CA ASP A 473 5.34 10.65 30.35
C ASP A 473 5.25 11.24 28.93
N GLN A 474 5.17 10.37 27.92
CA GLN A 474 5.07 10.77 26.51
C GLN A 474 3.63 11.03 26.13
N LEU A 475 3.34 12.26 25.66
CA LEU A 475 2.01 12.63 25.17
C LEU A 475 1.80 12.16 23.72
N ILE A 476 2.67 12.60 22.81
CA ILE A 476 2.56 12.34 21.37
C ILE A 476 3.25 11.02 21.02
N VAL A 477 2.51 10.09 20.43
CA VAL A 477 3.10 8.87 19.86
C VAL A 477 3.83 9.26 18.57
N PRO A 478 5.07 8.78 18.31
CA PRO A 478 5.81 9.13 17.11
C PRO A 478 5.17 8.49 15.86
N GLY A 479 4.07 9.07 15.38
CA GLY A 479 3.16 8.45 14.41
C GLY A 479 3.65 8.35 12.98
N THR A 480 4.85 8.85 12.71
CA THR A 480 5.56 8.64 11.44
C THR A 480 6.92 8.00 11.66
N TYR A 481 7.28 7.57 12.88
CA TYR A 481 8.52 6.84 13.07
C TYR A 481 8.45 5.49 12.34
N LEU A 482 9.52 5.17 11.62
CA LEU A 482 9.65 3.93 10.86
C LEU A 482 10.66 3.05 11.57
N THR A 483 10.21 1.92 12.10
CA THR A 483 11.12 0.93 12.68
C THR A 483 12.01 0.34 11.58
N PRO A 484 13.30 0.08 11.83
CA PRO A 484 14.16 -0.62 10.88
C PRO A 484 13.57 -1.97 10.44
N PHE A 485 13.90 -2.42 9.22
CA PHE A 485 13.39 -3.70 8.73
C PHE A 485 14.11 -4.85 9.42
N ASP A 486 13.36 -5.84 9.91
CA ASP A 486 13.96 -6.99 10.55
C ASP A 486 14.27 -8.08 9.51
N SER A 487 15.54 -8.14 9.11
CA SER A 487 16.06 -9.14 8.17
C SER A 487 16.53 -10.44 8.84
N GLN A 488 16.31 -10.62 10.15
CA GLN A 488 16.72 -11.84 10.84
C GLN A 488 15.94 -13.08 10.38
N PRO A 489 14.60 -13.05 10.26
CA PRO A 489 13.81 -14.21 9.86
C PRO A 489 14.26 -14.75 8.50
N PHE A 490 14.41 -16.06 8.41
CA PHE A 490 14.72 -16.75 7.16
C PHE A 490 13.43 -17.31 6.56
N VAL A 491 13.24 -17.08 5.26
CA VAL A 491 12.15 -17.67 4.48
C VAL A 491 12.75 -18.55 3.40
N HIS A 492 12.36 -19.82 3.40
CA HIS A 492 12.78 -20.80 2.41
C HIS A 492 11.97 -20.64 1.11
N SER A 493 12.63 -20.86 -0.04
CA SER A 493 11.98 -20.89 -1.35
C SER A 493 11.88 -22.33 -1.86
N ASP A 494 10.64 -22.76 -2.13
CA ASP A 494 10.34 -24.06 -2.72
C ASP A 494 10.53 -24.10 -4.26
N PHE A 495 10.77 -22.95 -4.89
CA PHE A 495 10.91 -22.88 -6.34
C PHE A 495 12.06 -23.78 -6.85
N PRO A 496 11.78 -24.73 -7.76
CA PRO A 496 12.80 -25.60 -8.35
C PRO A 496 13.61 -24.83 -9.39
N LEU A 497 14.88 -24.53 -9.09
CA LEU A 497 15.73 -23.73 -9.98
C LEU A 497 15.93 -24.38 -11.35
N GLU A 498 15.83 -25.70 -11.47
CA GLU A 498 15.90 -26.47 -12.71
C GLU A 498 14.74 -26.24 -13.69
N THR A 499 13.65 -25.59 -13.26
CA THR A 499 12.53 -25.21 -14.13
C THR A 499 12.57 -23.73 -14.52
N LEU A 500 13.65 -23.02 -14.16
CA LEU A 500 13.82 -21.60 -14.45
C LEU A 500 13.84 -21.37 -15.96
N SER A 501 12.94 -20.57 -16.50
CA SER A 501 12.97 -20.23 -17.93
C SER A 501 13.33 -18.76 -18.15
N LEU A 502 13.87 -18.45 -19.34
CA LEU A 502 14.09 -17.08 -19.79
C LEU A 502 12.89 -16.61 -20.60
N PRO A 503 11.99 -15.76 -20.05
CA PRO A 503 10.79 -15.35 -20.76
C PRO A 503 11.15 -14.53 -22.00
N ALA A 504 10.59 -14.90 -23.15
CA ALA A 504 10.86 -14.24 -24.43
C ALA A 504 10.55 -12.73 -24.41
N CYS A 505 9.62 -12.29 -23.57
CA CYS A 505 9.24 -10.89 -23.42
C CYS A 505 10.34 -10.00 -22.82
N ILE A 506 11.23 -10.55 -21.97
CA ILE A 506 12.38 -9.81 -21.43
C ILE A 506 13.55 -9.83 -22.42
N ARG A 507 13.57 -10.79 -23.36
CA ARG A 507 14.62 -10.96 -24.40
C ARG A 507 16.02 -11.21 -23.87
N LEU A 508 16.16 -11.78 -22.67
CA LEU A 508 17.47 -12.03 -22.03
C LEU A 508 18.37 -12.97 -22.85
N ASN A 509 17.81 -13.82 -23.72
CA ASN A 509 18.57 -14.74 -24.58
C ASN A 509 19.62 -14.06 -25.49
N SER A 510 19.53 -12.74 -25.73
CA SER A 510 20.54 -12.00 -26.49
C SER A 510 21.78 -11.63 -25.67
N VAL A 511 21.69 -11.69 -24.33
CA VAL A 511 22.74 -11.23 -23.41
C VAL A 511 23.15 -12.28 -22.38
N SER A 512 22.37 -13.37 -22.27
CA SER A 512 22.66 -14.50 -21.41
C SER A 512 22.24 -15.84 -22.02
N ARG A 513 22.81 -16.92 -21.50
CA ARG A 513 22.46 -18.30 -21.85
C ARG A 513 22.28 -19.11 -20.57
N LEU A 514 21.14 -19.79 -20.48
CA LEU A 514 20.86 -20.74 -19.42
C LEU A 514 21.43 -22.11 -19.81
N LEU A 515 22.22 -22.71 -18.91
CA LEU A 515 22.98 -23.95 -19.13
C LEU A 515 22.44 -25.13 -18.34
#